data_AF-A0A849UMK4-F1
#
_entry.id   AF-A0A849UMK4-F1
#
_cell.length_a   1.000
_cell.length_b   1.000
_cell.length_c   1.000
_cell.angle_alpha   90.00
_cell.angle_beta   90.00
_cell.angle_gamma   90.00
#
_symmetry.space_group_name_H-M   'P 1'
#
loop_
_entity.id
_entity.type
_entity.pdbx_description
1 polymer ?
#
loop_
_entity_poly.entity_id
_entity_poly.type
_entity_poly.pdbx_seq_one_letter_code
_entity_poly.pdbx_strand_id
1 'polypeptide(L)'
;MRNGFLCAVAGLSISAVASQLPLSETFEISGGVTNGTVHGQNGWAVEGGTATVQSSIVQSGTQALEIRSGTVTHALSSSDNSLQLSFQARITAKPDIDPAVTNTNTSAAFFINTNLNLVVYNGTAPVVLDTKISTNIWIRFDVRCDYNTMTWALGVNGVNAATNLTLYSANNQLESVLIANYSAAPAYFDELTAEDADDTDNDGLPDWWEQYYFGGITNAIANSVMSNGTTCIQMYIAGLNPDDPADRLALNKTTGQKFNWTRKPGRLYDIYWSSNLLAGFSCIYPAVSASEFEDTDAGRTQNASGFYQIRVRK
;
A
#
# COMPACT_ATOMS: atom_id res chain seq x y z
N MET A 1 -23.35 -21.16 -3.58
CA MET A 1 -22.21 -20.31 -3.98
C MET A 1 -21.36 -20.12 -2.73
N ARG A 2 -20.06 -20.43 -2.81
CA ARG A 2 -19.15 -20.54 -1.66
C ARG A 2 -18.05 -19.48 -1.79
N ASN A 3 -17.67 -18.85 -0.67
CA ASN A 3 -17.21 -17.45 -0.62
C ASN A 3 -15.96 -17.25 0.28
N GLY A 4 -14.81 -16.80 -0.25
CA GLY A 4 -13.54 -16.53 0.47
C GLY A 4 -12.79 -15.31 -0.08
N PHE A 5 -11.79 -14.79 0.63
CA PHE A 5 -11.01 -13.60 0.26
C PHE A 5 -9.60 -14.01 -0.16
N LEU A 6 -9.16 -13.78 -1.41
CA LEU A 6 -7.81 -14.13 -1.88
C LEU A 6 -7.09 -12.88 -2.39
N CYS A 7 -5.89 -12.63 -1.90
CA CYS A 7 -4.96 -11.70 -2.53
C CYS A 7 -3.83 -12.52 -3.15
N ALA A 8 -3.74 -12.50 -4.48
CA ALA A 8 -2.70 -13.21 -5.21
C ALA A 8 -1.99 -12.23 -6.15
N VAL A 9 -0.68 -12.19 -6.09
CA VAL A 9 0.16 -11.63 -7.16
C VAL A 9 0.43 -12.79 -8.11
N ALA A 10 -0.25 -12.83 -9.25
CA ALA A 10 -0.16 -13.95 -10.18
C ALA A 10 -0.03 -13.52 -11.65
N GLY A 11 0.74 -14.30 -12.40
CA GLY A 11 0.88 -14.17 -13.86
C GLY A 11 -0.04 -15.07 -14.67
N LEU A 12 -0.15 -14.73 -15.95
CA LEU A 12 -0.99 -15.11 -17.08
C LEU A 12 -2.44 -14.59 -17.12
N SER A 13 -2.62 -13.46 -17.83
CA SER A 13 -3.79 -13.24 -18.70
C SER A 13 -3.39 -12.51 -19.99
N ILE A 14 -3.47 -13.24 -21.10
CA ILE A 14 -3.19 -12.78 -22.46
C ILE A 14 -4.34 -11.87 -22.91
N SER A 15 -4.30 -10.56 -22.64
CA SER A 15 -4.97 -9.55 -23.50
C SER A 15 -4.89 -8.07 -23.09
N ALA A 16 -4.17 -7.67 -22.04
CA ALA A 16 -4.08 -6.24 -21.67
C ALA A 16 -2.71 -5.64 -22.01
N VAL A 17 -2.69 -4.36 -22.40
CA VAL A 17 -1.47 -3.56 -22.39
C VAL A 17 -1.08 -3.40 -20.93
N ALA A 18 0.01 -4.04 -20.52
CA ALA A 18 0.51 -3.96 -19.14
C ALA A 18 0.98 -2.54 -18.82
N SER A 19 0.63 -2.04 -17.64
CA SER A 19 1.19 -0.79 -17.11
C SER A 19 2.60 -1.06 -16.59
N GLN A 20 3.57 -0.30 -17.10
CA GLN A 20 4.91 -0.33 -16.55
C GLN A 20 4.88 0.28 -15.13
N LEU A 21 5.58 -0.35 -14.19
CA LEU A 21 5.81 0.22 -12.86
C LEU A 21 6.58 1.55 -12.96
N PRO A 22 6.33 2.52 -12.05
CA PRO A 22 5.43 2.44 -10.91
C PRO A 22 3.94 2.61 -11.28
N LEU A 23 3.07 1.91 -10.56
CA LEU A 23 1.62 2.13 -10.54
C LEU A 23 1.22 2.79 -9.22
N SER A 24 0.37 3.81 -9.30
CA SER A 24 -0.36 4.35 -8.16
C SER A 24 -1.84 4.44 -8.50
N GLU A 25 -2.68 3.74 -7.74
CA GLU A 25 -4.14 3.76 -7.87
C GLU A 25 -4.76 4.17 -6.53
N THR A 26 -5.43 5.33 -6.56
CA THR A 26 -6.16 5.89 -5.41
C THR A 26 -7.67 5.80 -5.60
N PHE A 27 -8.13 5.35 -6.77
CA PHE A 27 -9.52 5.34 -7.23
C PHE A 27 -10.19 6.71 -7.27
N GLU A 28 -9.41 7.80 -7.15
CA GLU A 28 -9.91 9.16 -7.20
C GLU A 28 -10.15 9.66 -8.62
N ILE A 29 -11.06 10.63 -8.75
CA ILE A 29 -11.36 11.31 -10.02
C ILE A 29 -10.11 11.95 -10.63
N SER A 30 -9.22 12.50 -9.80
CA SER A 30 -7.94 13.05 -10.27
C SER A 30 -7.01 12.01 -10.87
N GLY A 31 -7.16 10.73 -10.49
CA GLY A 31 -6.45 9.59 -11.06
C GLY A 31 -7.14 8.99 -12.30
N GLY A 32 -8.22 9.61 -12.80
CA GLY A 32 -8.95 9.15 -13.97
C GLY A 32 -9.99 8.06 -13.69
N VAL A 33 -10.35 7.85 -12.43
CA VAL A 33 -11.33 6.84 -12.00
C VAL A 33 -12.58 7.52 -11.47
N THR A 34 -13.77 7.03 -11.85
CA THR A 34 -15.05 7.60 -11.46
C THR A 34 -15.93 6.58 -10.75
N ASN A 35 -16.80 7.05 -9.86
CA ASN A 35 -17.80 6.22 -9.18
C ASN A 35 -18.60 5.36 -10.18
N GLY A 36 -18.73 4.07 -9.87
CA GLY A 36 -19.29 3.07 -10.78
C GLY A 36 -18.36 1.87 -10.96
N THR A 37 -18.65 1.02 -11.95
CA THR A 37 -17.80 -0.16 -12.21
C THR A 37 -16.36 0.26 -12.52
N VAL A 38 -15.38 -0.37 -11.86
CA VAL A 38 -13.95 -0.12 -12.17
C VAL A 38 -13.52 -0.79 -13.48
N HIS A 39 -14.34 -1.71 -14.01
CA HIS A 39 -14.02 -2.43 -15.24
C HIS A 39 -13.79 -1.47 -16.42
N GLY A 40 -12.63 -1.59 -17.05
CA GLY A 40 -12.20 -0.75 -18.17
C GLY A 40 -11.73 0.66 -17.77
N GLN A 41 -11.78 1.02 -16.48
CA GLN A 41 -11.22 2.27 -15.98
C GLN A 41 -9.76 2.02 -15.56
N ASN A 42 -8.86 2.90 -16.00
CA ASN A 42 -7.45 2.91 -15.61
C ASN A 42 -6.71 1.55 -15.69
N GLY A 43 -7.09 0.69 -16.65
CA GLY A 43 -6.47 -0.62 -16.86
C GLY A 43 -7.03 -1.77 -16.00
N TRP A 44 -8.03 -1.52 -15.16
CA TRP A 44 -8.66 -2.56 -14.33
C TRP A 44 -9.61 -3.46 -15.13
N ALA A 45 -9.43 -4.76 -14.98
CA ALA A 45 -10.37 -5.78 -15.40
C ALA A 45 -11.15 -6.33 -14.18
N VAL A 46 -12.35 -6.84 -14.44
CA VAL A 46 -13.24 -7.39 -13.41
C VAL A 46 -13.81 -8.70 -13.94
N GLU A 47 -13.70 -9.76 -13.15
CA GLU A 47 -14.24 -11.08 -13.47
C GLU A 47 -15.14 -11.57 -12.34
N GLY A 48 -16.38 -11.89 -12.69
CA GLY A 48 -17.40 -12.30 -11.73
C GLY A 48 -17.85 -11.18 -10.78
N GLY A 49 -19.02 -11.35 -10.17
CA GLY A 49 -19.52 -10.45 -9.12
C GLY A 49 -19.59 -8.98 -9.54
N THR A 50 -19.24 -8.09 -8.61
CA THR A 50 -19.20 -6.64 -8.81
C THR A 50 -17.93 -6.05 -8.20
N ALA A 51 -17.31 -5.11 -8.91
CA ALA A 51 -16.25 -4.26 -8.39
C ALA A 51 -16.56 -2.80 -8.76
N THR A 52 -16.85 -1.97 -7.76
CA THR A 52 -17.45 -0.64 -7.93
C THR A 52 -16.70 0.37 -7.08
N VAL A 53 -16.29 1.47 -7.69
CA VAL A 53 -15.73 2.65 -7.02
C VAL A 53 -16.88 3.42 -6.38
N GLN A 54 -16.75 3.74 -5.09
CA GLN A 54 -17.79 4.35 -4.28
C GLN A 54 -17.22 5.29 -3.21
N SER A 55 -18.07 6.17 -2.65
CA SER A 55 -17.65 7.25 -1.73
C SER A 55 -18.11 7.10 -0.27
N SER A 56 -18.70 5.96 0.11
CA SER A 56 -19.28 5.75 1.45
C SER A 56 -18.28 5.21 2.47
N ILE A 57 -17.41 4.29 2.07
CA ILE A 57 -16.36 3.70 2.90
C ILE A 57 -15.04 3.90 2.17
N VAL A 58 -14.23 4.83 2.67
CA VAL A 58 -13.01 5.30 2.00
C VAL A 58 -11.86 5.28 3.00
N GLN A 59 -10.64 4.99 2.56
CA GLN A 59 -9.45 5.08 3.41
C GLN A 59 -8.87 6.49 3.35
N SER A 60 -8.71 7.03 2.15
CA SER A 60 -8.15 8.35 1.87
C SER A 60 -8.85 8.97 0.66
N GLY A 61 -8.84 10.29 0.55
CA GLY A 61 -9.55 10.98 -0.52
C GLY A 61 -11.08 10.91 -0.38
N THR A 62 -11.77 10.62 -1.48
CA THR A 62 -13.22 10.67 -1.63
C THR A 62 -13.84 9.39 -2.18
N GLN A 63 -13.04 8.45 -2.68
CA GLN A 63 -13.50 7.23 -3.33
C GLN A 63 -12.60 6.04 -2.99
N ALA A 64 -13.20 4.85 -2.92
CA ALA A 64 -12.46 3.60 -2.77
C ALA A 64 -13.18 2.47 -3.53
N LEU A 65 -12.43 1.45 -3.92
CA LEU A 65 -12.95 0.28 -4.60
C LEU A 65 -13.69 -0.63 -3.62
N GLU A 66 -14.88 -1.06 -3.98
CA GLU A 66 -15.67 -2.07 -3.28
C GLU A 66 -15.82 -3.31 -4.15
N ILE A 67 -15.50 -4.50 -3.63
CA ILE A 67 -15.61 -5.77 -4.34
C ILE A 67 -16.60 -6.68 -3.61
N ARG A 68 -17.50 -7.33 -4.37
CA ARG A 68 -18.38 -8.42 -3.91
C ARG A 68 -18.38 -9.56 -4.91
N SER A 69 -18.18 -10.78 -4.43
CA SER A 69 -18.23 -12.03 -5.20
C SER A 69 -17.45 -11.99 -6.52
N GLY A 70 -16.34 -11.25 -6.58
CA GLY A 70 -15.63 -10.93 -7.81
C GLY A 70 -14.13 -10.82 -7.62
N THR A 71 -13.45 -10.78 -8.75
CA THR A 71 -12.00 -10.61 -8.87
C THR A 71 -11.74 -9.35 -9.66
N VAL A 72 -10.78 -8.55 -9.23
CA VAL A 72 -10.21 -7.45 -10.01
C VAL A 72 -8.76 -7.75 -10.33
N THR A 73 -8.37 -7.42 -11.56
CA THR A 73 -7.02 -7.66 -12.05
C THR A 73 -6.52 -6.39 -12.73
N HIS A 74 -5.24 -6.08 -12.54
CA HIS A 74 -4.53 -5.04 -13.27
C HIS A 74 -3.24 -5.60 -13.82
N ALA A 75 -3.03 -5.45 -15.12
CA ALA A 75 -1.84 -5.96 -15.79
C ALA A 75 -0.66 -5.02 -15.53
N LEU A 76 0.43 -5.59 -15.04
CA LEU A 76 1.65 -4.91 -14.66
C LEU A 76 2.83 -5.46 -15.45
N SER A 77 3.81 -4.61 -15.72
CA SER A 77 5.13 -5.04 -16.15
C SER A 77 6.19 -4.34 -15.33
N SER A 78 7.23 -5.08 -15.00
CA SER A 78 8.43 -4.57 -14.34
C SER A 78 9.59 -4.65 -15.32
N SER A 79 10.48 -3.66 -15.28
CA SER A 79 11.79 -3.73 -15.96
C SER A 79 12.85 -4.46 -15.13
N ASP A 80 12.54 -4.73 -13.88
CA ASP A 80 13.44 -5.23 -12.84
C ASP A 80 13.00 -6.62 -12.34
N ASN A 81 13.74 -7.15 -11.38
CA ASN A 81 13.52 -8.50 -10.84
C ASN A 81 12.89 -8.47 -9.45
N SER A 82 12.13 -7.43 -9.12
CA SER A 82 11.41 -7.37 -7.85
C SER A 82 10.11 -6.57 -7.94
N LEU A 83 9.26 -6.74 -6.93
CA LEU A 83 8.01 -6.01 -6.78
C LEU A 83 7.86 -5.60 -5.32
N GLN A 84 7.57 -4.34 -5.07
CA GLN A 84 6.94 -3.85 -3.85
C GLN A 84 5.52 -3.43 -4.16
N LEU A 85 4.54 -4.15 -3.60
CA LEU A 85 3.13 -3.82 -3.66
C LEU A 85 2.66 -3.38 -2.27
N SER A 86 1.93 -2.27 -2.19
CA SER A 86 1.27 -1.82 -0.97
C SER A 86 -0.17 -1.47 -1.29
N PHE A 87 -1.11 -1.81 -0.42
CA PHE A 87 -2.49 -1.38 -0.54
C PHE A 87 -3.19 -1.39 0.81
N GLN A 88 -4.29 -0.63 0.90
CA GLN A 88 -5.20 -0.65 2.04
C GLN A 88 -6.37 -1.58 1.72
N ALA A 89 -6.76 -2.41 2.68
CA ALA A 89 -7.95 -3.24 2.57
C ALA A 89 -8.78 -3.25 3.85
N ARG A 90 -10.10 -3.39 3.68
CA ARG A 90 -11.07 -3.49 4.78
C ARG A 90 -12.11 -4.55 4.44
N ILE A 91 -12.11 -5.64 5.20
CA ILE A 91 -13.18 -6.64 5.14
C ILE A 91 -14.30 -6.30 6.12
N THR A 92 -15.55 -6.53 5.74
CA THR A 92 -16.72 -6.22 6.60
C THR A 92 -17.23 -7.39 7.42
N ALA A 93 -16.90 -8.61 7.00
CA ALA A 93 -17.29 -9.85 7.65
C ALA A 93 -16.16 -10.86 7.58
N LYS A 94 -16.21 -11.88 8.44
CA LYS A 94 -15.30 -13.01 8.34
C LYS A 94 -15.53 -13.78 7.03
N PRO A 95 -14.47 -14.34 6.41
CA PRO A 95 -14.61 -15.26 5.30
C PRO A 95 -15.40 -16.53 5.70
N ASP A 96 -16.14 -17.11 4.75
CA ASP A 96 -16.91 -18.34 4.96
C ASP A 96 -16.23 -19.59 4.37
N ILE A 97 -15.20 -19.40 3.55
CA ILE A 97 -14.31 -20.44 3.03
C ILE A 97 -12.86 -19.94 3.00
N ASP A 98 -11.94 -20.89 3.11
CA ASP A 98 -10.54 -20.66 2.82
C ASP A 98 -10.35 -20.83 1.30
N PRO A 99 -9.94 -19.77 0.57
CA PRO A 99 -9.69 -19.88 -0.86
C PRO A 99 -8.45 -20.73 -1.15
N ALA A 100 -8.37 -21.24 -2.38
CA ALA A 100 -7.20 -21.93 -2.88
C ALA A 100 -6.62 -21.16 -4.08
N VAL A 101 -5.29 -21.12 -4.18
CA VAL A 101 -4.59 -20.61 -5.35
C VAL A 101 -4.77 -21.61 -6.49
N THR A 102 -5.42 -21.18 -7.58
CA THR A 102 -5.66 -22.01 -8.77
C THR A 102 -4.71 -21.70 -9.93
N ASN A 103 -4.14 -20.49 -9.94
CA ASN A 103 -3.20 -20.07 -10.97
C ASN A 103 -1.79 -20.60 -10.66
N THR A 104 -1.28 -21.47 -11.52
CA THR A 104 0.03 -22.12 -11.36
C THR A 104 1.21 -21.19 -11.57
N ASN A 105 1.00 -19.99 -12.13
CA ASN A 105 2.02 -18.96 -12.34
C ASN A 105 1.98 -17.88 -11.26
N THR A 106 1.33 -18.16 -10.14
CA THR A 106 1.31 -17.26 -8.97
C THR A 106 2.74 -17.08 -8.44
N SER A 107 3.12 -15.84 -8.14
CA SER A 107 4.40 -15.51 -7.50
C SER A 107 4.23 -15.53 -5.98
N ALA A 108 3.28 -14.76 -5.48
CA ALA A 108 2.99 -14.64 -4.05
C ALA A 108 1.48 -14.67 -3.83
N ALA A 109 1.03 -15.31 -2.75
CA ALA A 109 -0.37 -15.33 -2.40
C ALA A 109 -0.58 -15.40 -0.90
N PHE A 110 -1.58 -14.67 -0.43
CA PHE A 110 -2.08 -14.75 0.92
C PHE A 110 -3.59 -14.55 0.97
N PHE A 111 -4.19 -14.96 2.06
CA PHE A 111 -5.61 -14.77 2.30
C PHE A 111 -5.92 -14.64 3.78
N ILE A 112 -7.14 -14.21 4.07
CA ILE A 112 -7.71 -14.22 5.41
C ILE A 112 -8.58 -15.46 5.48
N ASN A 113 -8.35 -16.33 6.45
CA ASN A 113 -9.11 -17.58 6.58
C ASN A 113 -10.41 -17.37 7.36
N THR A 114 -11.20 -18.43 7.44
CA THR A 114 -12.49 -18.49 8.16
C THR A 114 -12.40 -18.18 9.67
N ASN A 115 -11.20 -18.23 10.25
CA ASN A 115 -10.91 -17.88 11.65
C ASN A 115 -10.31 -16.47 11.81
N LEU A 116 -10.31 -15.66 10.73
CA LEU A 116 -9.69 -14.34 10.65
C LEU A 116 -8.16 -14.33 10.84
N ASN A 117 -7.50 -15.49 10.71
CA ASN A 117 -6.04 -15.55 10.68
C ASN A 117 -5.54 -15.29 9.26
N LEU A 118 -4.40 -14.62 9.17
CA LEU A 118 -3.68 -14.46 7.92
C LEU A 118 -3.05 -15.80 7.52
N VAL A 119 -3.16 -16.16 6.25
CA VAL A 119 -2.56 -17.36 5.67
C VAL A 119 -1.69 -16.93 4.49
N VAL A 120 -0.43 -17.34 4.48
CA VAL A 120 0.52 -17.07 3.41
C VAL A 120 0.93 -18.38 2.73
N TYR A 121 1.27 -18.33 1.45
CA TYR A 121 1.87 -19.48 0.77
C TYR A 121 3.41 -19.44 0.87
N ASN A 122 4.01 -20.54 1.36
CA ASN A 122 5.45 -20.78 1.28
C ASN A 122 5.70 -21.88 0.25
N GLY A 123 6.14 -21.50 -0.94
CA GLY A 123 5.97 -22.36 -2.12
C GLY A 123 4.48 -22.61 -2.35
N THR A 124 4.11 -23.87 -2.56
CA THR A 124 2.70 -24.27 -2.75
C THR A 124 1.97 -24.61 -1.45
N ALA A 125 2.64 -24.54 -0.29
CA ALA A 125 2.07 -24.90 1.00
C ALA A 125 1.46 -23.67 1.71
N PRO A 126 0.17 -23.69 2.09
CA PRO A 126 -0.42 -22.64 2.90
C PRO A 126 0.05 -22.75 4.36
N VAL A 127 0.42 -21.61 4.95
CA VAL A 127 0.92 -21.46 6.32
C VAL A 127 0.03 -20.45 7.05
N VAL A 128 -0.64 -20.90 8.11
CA VAL A 128 -1.46 -20.03 8.96
C VAL A 128 -0.55 -19.27 9.93
N LEU A 129 -0.70 -17.95 10.00
CA LEU A 129 0.03 -17.08 10.90
C LEU A 129 -0.83 -16.75 12.14
N ASP A 130 -0.18 -16.37 13.25
CA ASP A 130 -0.85 -15.89 14.46
C ASP A 130 -1.49 -14.49 14.27
N THR A 131 -1.13 -13.80 13.19
CA THR A 131 -1.66 -12.49 12.84
C THR A 131 -3.16 -12.56 12.55
N LYS A 132 -3.96 -11.92 13.41
CA LYS A 132 -5.41 -11.79 13.24
C LYS A 132 -5.80 -10.51 12.54
N ILE A 133 -6.76 -10.63 11.64
CA ILE A 133 -7.32 -9.52 10.88
C ILE A 133 -8.71 -9.17 11.43
N SER A 134 -8.83 -7.99 12.02
CA SER A 134 -10.12 -7.47 12.48
C SER A 134 -10.97 -6.99 11.31
N THR A 135 -12.27 -7.26 11.38
CA THR A 135 -13.24 -6.71 10.42
C THR A 135 -13.53 -5.23 10.69
N ASN A 136 -13.98 -4.51 9.68
CA ASN A 136 -14.44 -3.12 9.77
C ASN A 136 -13.36 -2.12 10.20
N ILE A 137 -12.09 -2.45 9.93
CA ILE A 137 -10.96 -1.53 10.03
C ILE A 137 -10.14 -1.59 8.73
N TRP A 138 -9.50 -0.47 8.37
CA TRP A 138 -8.54 -0.44 7.28
C TRP A 138 -7.21 -1.03 7.75
N ILE A 139 -6.64 -1.90 6.93
CA ILE A 139 -5.38 -2.59 7.19
C ILE A 139 -4.49 -2.41 5.98
N ARG A 140 -3.25 -2.01 6.21
CA ARG A 140 -2.22 -1.96 5.17
C ARG A 140 -1.61 -3.33 4.99
N PHE A 141 -1.51 -3.78 3.74
CA PHE A 141 -0.73 -4.95 3.36
C PHE A 141 0.42 -4.51 2.47
N ASP A 142 1.60 -5.08 2.73
CA ASP A 142 2.83 -4.82 1.99
C ASP A 142 3.39 -6.15 1.48
N VAL A 143 3.39 -6.36 0.18
CA VAL A 143 3.95 -7.57 -0.46
C VAL A 143 5.26 -7.19 -1.11
N ARG A 144 6.33 -7.90 -0.77
CA ARG A 144 7.63 -7.75 -1.46
C ARG A 144 7.99 -9.07 -2.11
N CYS A 145 8.14 -9.08 -3.44
CA CYS A 145 8.68 -10.22 -4.19
C CYS A 145 10.09 -9.89 -4.67
N ASP A 146 10.99 -10.86 -4.59
CA ASP A 146 12.32 -10.85 -5.19
C ASP A 146 12.44 -12.08 -6.10
N TYR A 147 12.48 -11.82 -7.40
CA TYR A 147 12.54 -12.82 -8.45
C TYR A 147 13.96 -13.32 -8.72
N ASN A 148 15.01 -12.65 -8.20
CA ASN A 148 16.37 -13.16 -8.23
C ASN A 148 16.57 -14.27 -7.19
N THR A 149 16.10 -14.02 -5.96
CA THR A 149 16.22 -14.99 -4.85
C THR A 149 15.05 -15.98 -4.79
N MET A 150 14.01 -15.76 -5.60
CA MET A 150 12.77 -16.53 -5.60
C MET A 150 12.09 -16.54 -4.23
N THR A 151 12.10 -15.38 -3.55
CA THR A 151 11.49 -15.21 -2.24
C THR A 151 10.49 -14.06 -2.21
N TRP A 152 9.63 -14.06 -1.21
CA TRP A 152 8.75 -12.96 -0.91
C TRP A 152 8.49 -12.78 0.59
N ALA A 153 7.93 -11.63 0.95
CA ALA A 153 7.57 -11.25 2.30
C ALA A 153 6.21 -10.56 2.32
N LEU A 154 5.56 -10.62 3.49
CA LEU A 154 4.29 -9.96 3.77
C LEU A 154 4.41 -9.10 5.03
N GLY A 155 4.17 -7.81 4.89
CA GLY A 155 3.97 -6.85 5.97
C GLY A 155 2.48 -6.57 6.21
N VAL A 156 2.13 -6.30 7.46
CA VAL A 156 0.80 -5.86 7.89
C VAL A 156 0.95 -4.64 8.78
N ASN A 157 0.31 -3.53 8.42
CA ASN A 157 0.40 -2.25 9.13
C ASN A 157 1.85 -1.77 9.37
N GLY A 158 2.73 -2.05 8.41
CA GLY A 158 4.15 -1.71 8.48
C GLY A 158 4.98 -2.58 9.42
N VAL A 159 4.46 -3.73 9.88
CA VAL A 159 5.21 -4.75 10.62
C VAL A 159 5.29 -6.02 9.77
N ASN A 160 6.48 -6.62 9.66
CA ASN A 160 6.65 -7.88 8.95
C ASN A 160 5.83 -8.99 9.62
N ALA A 161 4.86 -9.54 8.90
CA ALA A 161 4.06 -10.68 9.31
C ALA A 161 4.72 -12.01 8.92
N ALA A 162 5.39 -12.04 7.76
CA ALA A 162 6.18 -13.17 7.31
C ALA A 162 7.31 -12.70 6.38
N THR A 163 8.45 -13.38 6.42
CA THR A 163 9.66 -13.07 5.63
C THR A 163 10.30 -14.34 5.11
N ASN A 164 11.12 -14.23 4.06
CA ASN A 164 11.85 -15.36 3.46
C ASN A 164 10.93 -16.52 3.05
N LEU A 165 9.74 -16.21 2.55
CA LEU A 165 8.83 -17.20 1.97
C LEU A 165 9.30 -17.55 0.56
N THR A 166 9.29 -18.81 0.17
CA THR A 166 9.54 -19.21 -1.23
C THR A 166 8.37 -18.78 -2.10
N LEU A 167 8.64 -18.23 -3.30
CA LEU A 167 7.60 -17.93 -4.28
C LEU A 167 6.79 -19.19 -4.63
N TYR A 168 5.50 -19.01 -4.91
CA TYR A 168 4.56 -20.11 -5.19
C TYR A 168 4.93 -20.89 -6.46
N SER A 169 5.48 -20.20 -7.47
CA SER A 169 5.95 -20.78 -8.72
C SER A 169 7.38 -20.36 -9.02
N ALA A 170 7.99 -21.01 -10.01
CA ALA A 170 9.30 -20.62 -10.55
C ALA A 170 9.22 -19.46 -11.56
N ASN A 171 8.06 -18.81 -11.70
CA ASN A 171 7.92 -17.65 -12.55
C ASN A 171 8.65 -16.46 -11.92
N ASN A 172 9.53 -15.83 -12.70
CA ASN A 172 10.35 -14.70 -12.29
C ASN A 172 9.95 -13.39 -12.99
N GLN A 173 8.79 -13.36 -13.65
CA GLN A 173 8.29 -12.18 -14.34
C GLN A 173 6.98 -11.70 -13.70
N LEU A 174 6.93 -10.41 -13.37
CA LEU A 174 5.70 -9.74 -12.99
C LEU A 174 4.77 -9.59 -14.20
N GLU A 175 3.49 -9.86 -14.01
CA GLU A 175 2.48 -9.68 -15.07
C GLU A 175 1.18 -9.06 -14.58
N SER A 176 0.74 -9.34 -13.35
CA SER A 176 -0.49 -8.72 -12.84
C SER A 176 -0.55 -8.73 -11.31
N VAL A 177 -1.37 -7.82 -10.80
CA VAL A 177 -1.92 -7.91 -9.44
C VAL A 177 -3.37 -8.38 -9.53
N LEU A 178 -3.73 -9.36 -8.70
CA LEU A 178 -5.07 -9.90 -8.61
C LEU A 178 -5.59 -9.80 -7.18
N ILE A 179 -6.77 -9.20 -7.04
CA ILE A 179 -7.45 -9.03 -5.76
C ILE A 179 -8.85 -9.62 -5.89
N ALA A 180 -9.18 -10.58 -5.04
CA ALA A 180 -10.46 -11.25 -5.08
C ALA A 180 -11.19 -11.19 -3.73
N ASN A 181 -12.48 -10.90 -3.81
CA ASN A 181 -13.42 -11.14 -2.74
C ASN A 181 -14.54 -12.02 -3.28
N TYR A 182 -14.51 -13.31 -2.98
CA TYR A 182 -15.59 -14.22 -3.35
C TYR A 182 -16.77 -14.16 -2.37
N SER A 183 -16.78 -13.26 -1.37
CA SER A 183 -17.91 -13.04 -0.48
C SER A 183 -18.92 -12.03 -1.00
N ALA A 184 -20.20 -12.29 -0.70
CA ALA A 184 -21.27 -11.33 -0.89
C ALA A 184 -21.15 -10.13 0.07
N ALA A 185 -20.52 -10.33 1.23
CA ALA A 185 -20.14 -9.21 2.10
C ALA A 185 -19.02 -8.41 1.42
N PRO A 186 -19.10 -7.07 1.40
CA PRO A 186 -18.11 -6.25 0.70
C PRO A 186 -16.74 -6.30 1.37
N ALA A 187 -15.72 -6.24 0.52
CA ALA A 187 -14.37 -5.85 0.90
C ALA A 187 -14.03 -4.55 0.15
N TYR A 188 -13.34 -3.64 0.84
CA TYR A 188 -12.93 -2.35 0.29
C TYR A 188 -11.42 -2.32 0.10
N PHE A 189 -10.96 -1.64 -0.95
CA PHE A 189 -9.57 -1.48 -1.32
C PHE A 189 -9.30 -0.03 -1.70
N ASP A 190 -8.14 0.46 -1.31
CA ASP A 190 -7.73 1.85 -1.52
C ASP A 190 -6.20 1.96 -1.50
N GLU A 191 -5.66 3.09 -1.98
CA GLU A 191 -4.25 3.47 -1.90
C GLU A 191 -3.28 2.35 -2.35
N LEU A 192 -3.53 1.78 -3.54
CA LEU A 192 -2.69 0.73 -4.12
C LEU A 192 -1.48 1.35 -4.82
N THR A 193 -0.29 0.88 -4.49
CA THR A 193 0.96 1.22 -5.18
C THR A 193 1.71 -0.05 -5.53
N ALA A 194 2.25 -0.11 -6.74
CA ALA A 194 3.19 -1.14 -7.15
C ALA A 194 4.45 -0.44 -7.70
N GLU A 195 5.63 -0.85 -7.25
CA GLU A 195 6.91 -0.26 -7.64
C GLU A 195 7.99 -1.35 -7.68
N ASP A 196 9.05 -1.13 -8.47
CA ASP A 196 10.21 -2.02 -8.44
C ASP A 196 10.95 -1.83 -7.09
N ALA A 197 11.49 -2.91 -6.53
CA ALA A 197 12.13 -2.90 -5.20
C ALA A 197 13.66 -3.06 -5.27
N ASP A 198 14.23 -3.02 -6.48
CA ASP A 198 15.66 -3.11 -6.74
C ASP A 198 16.32 -1.76 -6.44
N ASP A 199 17.56 -1.83 -5.95
CA ASP A 199 18.41 -0.73 -5.48
C ASP A 199 19.85 -1.17 -5.75
N THR A 200 20.30 -0.95 -6.98
CA THR A 200 21.52 -1.51 -7.57
C THR A 200 22.76 -1.03 -6.84
N ASP A 201 22.78 0.22 -6.36
CA ASP A 201 23.90 0.77 -5.61
C ASP A 201 23.72 0.73 -4.09
N ASN A 202 22.59 0.22 -3.61
CA ASN A 202 22.23 0.02 -2.20
C ASN A 202 22.25 1.32 -1.38
N ASP A 203 21.89 2.45 -1.98
CA ASP A 203 21.85 3.74 -1.30
C ASP A 203 20.52 4.00 -0.56
N GLY A 204 19.54 3.09 -0.73
CA GLY A 204 18.22 3.12 -0.13
C GLY A 204 17.13 3.73 -1.03
N LEU A 205 17.50 4.17 -2.24
CA LEU A 205 16.60 4.59 -3.31
C LEU A 205 16.36 3.43 -4.28
N PRO A 206 15.13 3.27 -4.82
CA PRO A 206 14.89 2.26 -5.83
C PRO A 206 15.40 2.66 -7.23
N ASP A 207 15.91 1.69 -7.99
CA ASP A 207 16.44 1.85 -9.35
C ASP A 207 15.46 2.58 -10.28
N TRP A 208 14.17 2.22 -10.25
CA TRP A 208 13.14 2.86 -11.07
C TRP A 208 12.99 4.35 -10.73
N TRP A 209 13.12 4.71 -9.46
CA TRP A 209 12.91 6.08 -8.97
C TRP A 209 14.09 6.94 -9.40
N GLU A 210 15.30 6.39 -9.29
CA GLU A 210 16.51 7.01 -9.81
C GLU A 210 16.48 7.15 -11.34
N GLN A 211 16.06 6.11 -12.05
CA GLN A 211 15.91 6.13 -13.50
C GLN A 211 14.90 7.19 -13.95
N TYR A 212 13.80 7.36 -13.22
CA TYR A 212 12.73 8.30 -13.54
C TYR A 212 13.14 9.75 -13.29
N TYR A 213 13.68 10.08 -12.11
CA TYR A 213 13.99 11.47 -11.72
C TYR A 213 15.41 11.91 -12.08
N PHE A 214 16.36 10.97 -12.20
CA PHE A 214 17.79 11.26 -12.40
C PHE A 214 18.36 10.64 -13.67
N GLY A 215 17.55 9.90 -14.44
CA GLY A 215 17.91 9.40 -15.76
C GLY A 215 18.88 8.21 -15.75
N GLY A 216 19.09 7.56 -14.61
CA GLY A 216 19.90 6.34 -14.49
C GLY A 216 19.71 5.65 -13.15
N ILE A 217 19.82 4.32 -13.12
CA ILE A 217 19.57 3.44 -11.96
C ILE A 217 20.61 3.53 -10.82
N THR A 218 21.57 4.46 -10.88
CA THR A 218 22.55 4.74 -9.81
C THR A 218 22.95 6.23 -9.82
N ASN A 219 22.09 7.09 -10.37
CA ASN A 219 22.43 8.50 -10.62
C ASN A 219 22.03 9.39 -9.44
N ALA A 220 21.10 8.94 -8.61
CA ALA A 220 20.74 9.69 -7.43
C ALA A 220 21.82 9.51 -6.36
N ILE A 221 21.88 10.47 -5.44
CA ILE A 221 22.72 10.34 -4.25
C ILE A 221 21.77 10.50 -3.08
N ALA A 222 21.46 9.41 -2.37
CA ALA A 222 20.50 9.37 -1.26
C ALA A 222 20.60 10.56 -0.29
N ASN A 223 21.83 10.95 0.06
CA ASN A 223 22.08 12.01 1.04
C ASN A 223 22.24 13.43 0.43
N SER A 224 22.10 13.59 -0.89
CA SER A 224 22.12 14.91 -1.52
C SER A 224 20.91 15.73 -1.10
N VAL A 225 21.12 17.01 -0.80
CA VAL A 225 20.05 17.94 -0.43
C VAL A 225 19.38 18.46 -1.70
N MET A 226 18.06 18.30 -1.75
CA MET A 226 17.21 18.67 -2.87
C MET A 226 16.76 20.14 -2.76
N SER A 227 16.10 20.63 -3.81
CA SER A 227 15.67 22.03 -3.95
C SER A 227 14.75 22.53 -2.82
N ASN A 228 14.01 21.64 -2.16
CA ASN A 228 13.13 21.94 -1.02
C ASN A 228 13.82 21.82 0.36
N GLY A 229 15.12 21.48 0.40
CA GLY A 229 15.91 21.34 1.63
C GLY A 229 15.83 19.96 2.30
N THR A 230 15.09 19.00 1.75
CA THR A 230 15.11 17.59 2.20
C THR A 230 16.16 16.80 1.43
N THR A 231 16.63 15.68 1.99
CA THR A 231 17.55 14.81 1.24
C THR A 231 16.79 13.99 0.19
N CYS A 232 17.51 13.50 -0.82
CA CYS A 232 16.97 12.66 -1.88
C CYS A 232 16.19 11.45 -1.31
N ILE A 233 16.79 10.74 -0.34
CA ILE A 233 16.13 9.62 0.36
C ILE A 233 14.90 10.05 1.16
N GLN A 234 14.88 11.26 1.73
CA GLN A 234 13.71 11.78 2.43
C GLN A 234 12.57 12.08 1.46
N MET A 235 12.86 12.59 0.26
CA MET A 235 11.86 12.78 -0.79
C MET A 235 11.17 11.46 -1.14
N TYR A 236 11.97 10.42 -1.42
CA TYR A 236 11.45 9.09 -1.73
C TYR A 236 10.60 8.52 -0.58
N ILE A 237 11.12 8.53 0.66
CA ILE A 237 10.40 8.06 1.85
C ILE A 237 9.08 8.83 2.04
N ALA A 238 9.06 10.13 1.76
CA ALA A 238 7.88 10.96 1.92
C ALA A 238 6.91 10.94 0.73
N GLY A 239 7.29 10.32 -0.40
CA GLY A 239 6.49 10.33 -1.64
C GLY A 239 6.40 11.71 -2.29
N LEU A 240 7.45 12.52 -2.15
CA LEU A 240 7.55 13.87 -2.72
C LEU A 240 8.19 13.81 -4.12
N ASN A 241 7.87 14.79 -4.96
CA ASN A 241 8.47 14.97 -6.27
C ASN A 241 9.81 15.75 -6.18
N PRO A 242 10.96 15.13 -6.51
CA PRO A 242 12.28 15.78 -6.60
C PRO A 242 12.33 17.04 -7.48
N ASP A 243 11.55 17.08 -8.56
CA ASP A 243 11.54 18.17 -9.54
C ASP A 243 10.67 19.34 -9.11
N ASP A 244 9.82 19.15 -8.09
CA ASP A 244 8.96 20.21 -7.56
C ASP A 244 9.52 20.76 -6.24
N PRO A 245 10.18 21.94 -6.24
CA PRO A 245 10.68 22.56 -5.02
C PRO A 245 9.58 22.94 -4.03
N ALA A 246 8.31 22.95 -4.45
CA ALA A 246 7.18 23.23 -3.58
C ALA A 246 6.62 21.97 -2.90
N ASP A 247 6.91 20.76 -3.39
CA ASP A 247 6.38 19.53 -2.81
C ASP A 247 7.07 19.23 -1.47
N ARG A 248 6.27 19.15 -0.41
CA ARG A 248 6.76 19.02 0.97
C ARG A 248 5.72 18.36 1.86
N LEU A 249 6.20 17.54 2.80
CA LEU A 249 5.38 17.10 3.91
C LEU A 249 5.24 18.26 4.92
N ALA A 250 4.04 18.83 4.99
CA ALA A 250 3.73 19.95 5.88
C ALA A 250 2.48 19.68 6.71
N LEU A 251 2.55 20.01 8.01
CA LEU A 251 1.39 20.11 8.88
C LEU A 251 0.75 21.49 8.71
N ASN A 252 -0.50 21.54 8.29
CA ASN A 252 -1.29 22.76 8.25
C ASN A 252 -2.24 22.76 9.46
N LYS A 253 -1.98 23.66 10.40
CA LYS A 253 -2.87 23.90 11.54
C LYS A 253 -4.19 24.48 11.03
N THR A 254 -5.30 23.92 11.46
CA THR A 254 -6.64 24.40 11.08
C THR A 254 -7.25 25.22 12.21
N THR A 255 -7.55 24.59 13.35
CA THR A 255 -8.12 25.24 14.54
C THR A 255 -7.68 24.49 15.80
N GLY A 256 -7.57 25.16 16.94
CA GLY A 256 -7.19 24.50 18.21
C GLY A 256 -5.91 23.66 18.08
N GLN A 257 -5.98 22.37 18.45
CA GLN A 257 -4.94 21.36 18.26
C GLN A 257 -5.29 20.39 17.12
N LYS A 258 -6.01 20.88 16.10
CA LYS A 258 -6.33 20.18 14.87
C LYS A 258 -5.42 20.62 13.72
N PHE A 259 -4.96 19.65 12.94
CA PHE A 259 -4.11 19.86 11.77
C PHE A 259 -4.40 18.83 10.69
N ASN A 260 -4.07 19.18 9.45
CA ASN A 260 -4.12 18.30 8.29
C ASN A 260 -2.79 18.32 7.53
N TRP A 261 -2.61 17.35 6.64
CA TRP A 261 -1.48 17.27 5.72
C TRP A 261 -1.91 16.59 4.42
N THR A 262 -1.11 16.80 3.39
CA THR A 262 -1.28 16.07 2.13
C THR A 262 -0.75 14.66 2.31
N ARG A 263 -1.63 13.67 2.25
CA ARG A 263 -1.22 12.27 2.20
C ARG A 263 -0.60 11.94 0.85
N LYS A 264 0.35 11.02 0.89
CA LYS A 264 0.93 10.38 -0.28
C LYS A 264 0.57 8.89 -0.24
N PRO A 265 0.20 8.30 -1.40
CA PRO A 265 -0.11 6.88 -1.48
C PRO A 265 1.01 5.99 -0.94
N GLY A 266 0.62 4.87 -0.31
CA GLY A 266 1.57 3.91 0.25
C GLY A 266 2.45 4.45 1.39
N ARG A 267 2.08 5.57 2.03
CA ARG A 267 2.82 6.15 3.17
C ARG A 267 2.01 6.10 4.47
N LEU A 268 2.69 5.72 5.55
CA LEU A 268 2.14 5.78 6.91
C LEU A 268 2.66 7.01 7.63
N TYR A 269 1.79 7.61 8.42
CA TYR A 269 2.08 8.81 9.17
C TYR A 269 1.95 8.53 10.66
N ASP A 270 2.93 8.97 11.42
CA ASP A 270 2.96 8.89 12.87
C ASP A 270 2.99 10.31 13.43
N ILE A 271 2.11 10.61 14.40
CA ILE A 271 2.08 11.90 15.09
C ILE A 271 2.85 11.79 16.38
N TYR A 272 3.77 12.74 16.56
CA TYR A 272 4.57 12.90 17.76
C TYR A 272 4.27 14.24 18.41
N TRP A 273 4.46 14.29 19.72
CA TRP A 273 4.32 15.50 20.51
C TRP A 273 5.50 15.70 21.46
N SER A 274 5.80 16.96 21.76
CA SER A 274 6.70 17.35 22.83
C SER A 274 6.24 18.61 23.54
N SER A 275 6.51 18.72 24.84
CA SER A 275 6.25 19.94 25.61
C SER A 275 7.17 21.10 25.20
N ASN A 276 8.36 20.79 24.67
CA ASN A 276 9.32 21.78 24.18
C ASN A 276 10.33 21.11 23.24
N LEU A 277 11.05 21.90 22.45
CA LEU A 277 12.02 21.37 21.47
C LEU A 277 13.24 20.65 22.08
N LEU A 278 13.45 20.75 23.40
CA LEU A 278 14.57 20.11 24.10
C LEU A 278 14.20 18.74 24.70
N ALA A 279 12.92 18.50 25.00
CA ALA A 279 12.46 17.31 25.71
C ALA A 279 12.34 16.05 24.82
N GLY A 280 12.62 16.17 23.52
CA GLY A 280 12.44 15.10 22.54
C GLY A 280 10.96 14.84 22.24
N PHE A 281 10.70 14.18 21.11
CA PHE A 281 9.35 13.91 20.61
C PHE A 281 8.91 12.49 20.97
N SER A 282 7.72 12.34 21.55
CA SER A 282 7.08 11.05 21.85
C SER A 282 5.96 10.76 20.87
N CYS A 283 5.88 9.53 20.36
CA CYS A 283 4.79 9.12 19.47
C CYS A 283 3.48 9.09 20.27
N ILE A 284 2.48 9.86 19.84
CA ILE A 284 1.17 9.92 20.48
C ILE A 284 0.09 9.26 19.64
N TYR A 285 0.33 9.11 18.33
CA TYR A 285 -0.61 8.44 17.43
C TYR A 285 0.14 7.77 16.27
N PRO A 286 0.43 6.46 16.38
CA PRO A 286 1.08 5.73 15.30
C PRO A 286 0.08 5.36 14.19
N ALA A 287 0.58 5.23 12.96
CA ALA A 287 -0.13 4.75 11.78
C ALA A 287 -1.50 5.43 11.61
N VAL A 288 -1.51 6.76 11.61
CA VAL A 288 -2.72 7.52 11.30
C VAL A 288 -3.24 7.03 9.95
N SER A 289 -4.55 6.83 9.83
CA SER A 289 -5.22 6.43 8.58
C SER A 289 -5.89 7.62 7.89
N ALA A 290 -6.18 8.71 8.59
CA ALA A 290 -6.77 9.95 8.06
C ALA A 290 -5.71 10.97 7.64
N SER A 291 -6.05 11.93 6.76
CA SER A 291 -5.23 13.10 6.39
C SER A 291 -5.37 14.28 7.35
N GLU A 292 -6.03 14.07 8.48
CA GLU A 292 -6.18 15.02 9.56
C GLU A 292 -6.03 14.34 10.92
N PHE A 293 -5.70 15.15 11.93
CA PHE A 293 -5.61 14.74 13.32
C PHE A 293 -6.05 15.88 14.22
N GLU A 294 -6.75 15.53 15.30
CA GLU A 294 -7.13 16.44 16.38
C GLU A 294 -6.64 15.85 17.71
N ASP A 295 -5.77 16.58 18.42
CA ASP A 295 -5.40 16.17 19.77
C ASP A 295 -6.56 16.48 20.72
N THR A 296 -7.07 15.46 21.40
CA THR A 296 -8.19 15.56 22.34
C THR A 296 -7.76 15.30 23.79
N ASP A 297 -6.46 15.06 24.03
CA ASP A 297 -5.95 14.79 25.36
C ASP A 297 -5.85 16.08 26.19
N ALA A 298 -6.58 16.14 27.29
CA ALA A 298 -6.63 17.30 28.18
C ALA A 298 -5.24 17.72 28.70
N GLY A 299 -4.33 16.79 28.94
CA GLY A 299 -2.99 17.08 29.45
C GLY A 299 -2.08 17.77 28.42
N ARG A 300 -2.34 17.56 27.12
CA ARG A 300 -1.62 18.22 26.02
C ARG A 300 -2.34 19.45 25.50
N THR A 301 -3.66 19.38 25.38
CA THR A 301 -4.50 20.47 24.82
C THR A 301 -4.63 21.67 25.77
N GLN A 302 -4.56 21.44 27.09
CA GLN A 302 -4.57 22.52 28.09
C GLN A 302 -3.18 23.08 28.40
N ASN A 303 -2.12 22.51 27.80
CA ASN A 303 -0.77 22.99 27.99
C ASN A 303 -0.59 24.33 27.28
N ALA A 304 0.07 25.31 27.94
CA ALA A 304 0.22 26.65 27.39
C ALA A 304 1.06 26.68 26.09
N SER A 305 1.90 25.66 25.90
CA SER A 305 2.68 25.45 24.69
C SER A 305 2.96 23.95 24.48
N GLY A 306 3.16 23.57 23.22
CA GLY A 306 3.50 22.22 22.81
C GLY A 306 3.84 22.19 21.32
N PHE A 307 4.62 21.20 20.91
CA PHE A 307 5.12 21.04 19.54
C PHE A 307 4.66 19.70 19.00
N TYR A 308 4.16 19.70 17.77
CA TYR A 308 3.82 18.49 17.04
C TYR A 308 4.84 18.23 15.94
N GLN A 309 5.15 16.96 15.71
CA GLN A 309 5.95 16.51 14.60
C GLN A 309 5.18 15.37 13.90
N ILE A 310 5.06 15.47 12.58
CA ILE A 310 4.64 14.34 11.76
C ILE A 310 5.89 13.63 11.25
N ARG A 311 5.88 12.30 11.29
CA ARG A 311 6.85 11.48 10.58
C ARG A 311 6.13 10.64 9.56
N VAL A 312 6.76 10.49 8.41
CA VAL A 312 6.30 9.62 7.34
C VAL A 312 7.26 8.45 7.21
N ARG A 313 6.72 7.28 6.90
CA ARG A 313 7.48 6.08 6.60
C ARG A 313 6.84 5.33 5.43
N LYS A 314 7.71 4.71 4.63
CA LYS A 314 7.31 3.69 3.67
C LYS A 314 6.89 2.43 4.42
#